data_AF-A0A7S3J2T3-F1
#
_entry.id   AF-A0A7S3J2T3-F1
#
_cell.length_a   1.000
_cell.length_b   1.000
_cell.length_c   1.000
_cell.angle_alpha   90.00
_cell.angle_beta   90.00
_cell.angle_gamma   90.00
#
_symmetry.space_group_name_H-M   'P 1'
#
loop_
_entity.id
_entity.type
_entity.pdbx_description
1 polymer ?
#
loop_
_entity_poly.entity_id
_entity_poly.type
_entity_poly.pdbx_seq_one_letter_code
_entity_poly.pdbx_strand_id
1 'polypeptide(L)'
;RGICDSWSDPRLMTLNGLKRRGYTPEAINEFCDCIGVAKKGNEKVIDVRLLEHFIRKDLDEKAPRTYCVTDPLRVVFEDIAEDEEKTEEGDLFPGRPEKGKTTYTLTKSIFIEESDFSEEHKAKYYG
;
A
#
# COMPACT_ATOMS: atom_id res chain seq x y z
N ARG A 1 18.86 -12.55 22.04
CA ARG A 1 18.42 -11.30 21.39
C ARG A 1 17.25 -11.64 20.47
N GLY A 2 16.04 -11.14 20.75
CA GLY A 2 14.84 -11.31 19.90
C GLY A 2 14.71 -10.17 18.90
N ILE A 3 15.62 -10.12 17.92
CA ILE A 3 15.66 -9.05 16.89
C ILE A 3 14.53 -9.24 15.87
N CYS A 4 14.21 -10.50 15.57
CA CYS A 4 13.12 -10.91 14.70
C CYS A 4 12.25 -11.95 15.42
N ASP A 5 10.97 -11.99 15.06
CA ASP A 5 9.98 -12.81 15.75
C ASP A 5 10.11 -14.30 15.38
N SER A 6 10.47 -14.59 14.12
CA SER A 6 10.69 -15.95 13.61
C SER A 6 11.44 -15.92 12.27
N TRP A 7 11.70 -17.10 11.69
CA TRP A 7 12.22 -17.25 10.31
C TRP A 7 11.27 -16.72 9.23
N SER A 8 10.00 -16.53 9.56
CA SER A 8 8.96 -15.98 8.70
C SER A 8 8.69 -14.49 9.00
N ASP A 9 9.59 -13.82 9.72
CA ASP A 9 9.47 -12.39 9.97
C ASP A 9 9.54 -11.59 8.65
N PRO A 10 8.62 -10.64 8.39
CA PRO A 10 8.60 -9.85 7.14
C PRO A 10 9.88 -9.03 6.91
N ARG A 11 10.66 -8.75 7.96
CA ARG A 11 11.93 -8.02 7.86
C ARG A 11 13.06 -8.87 7.27
N LEU A 12 12.89 -10.20 7.21
CA LEU A 12 13.89 -11.13 6.68
C LEU A 12 13.67 -11.40 5.20
N MET A 13 14.78 -11.57 4.47
CA MET A 13 14.81 -11.89 3.03
C MET A 13 14.65 -13.40 2.76
N THR A 14 14.05 -14.14 3.69
CA THR A 14 13.71 -15.55 3.49
C THR A 14 12.45 -15.63 2.63
N LEU A 15 12.26 -16.73 1.90
CA LEU A 15 11.03 -16.89 1.09
C LEU A 15 9.77 -16.82 1.94
N ASN A 16 9.80 -17.37 3.16
CA ASN A 16 8.68 -17.28 4.10
C ASN A 16 8.46 -15.85 4.62
N GLY A 17 9.53 -15.11 4.90
CA GLY A 17 9.47 -13.70 5.30
C GLY A 17 8.89 -12.83 4.19
N LEU A 18 9.38 -12.99 2.95
CA LEU A 18 8.88 -12.27 1.78
C LEU A 18 7.41 -12.59 1.50
N LYS A 19 7.02 -13.86 1.58
CA LYS A 19 5.60 -14.26 1.46
C LYS A 19 4.73 -13.58 2.51
N ARG A 20 5.16 -13.55 3.78
CA ARG A 20 4.43 -12.86 4.86
C ARG A 20 4.43 -11.33 4.70
N ARG A 21 5.50 -10.77 4.12
CA ARG A 21 5.60 -9.34 3.77
C ARG A 21 4.62 -8.93 2.65
N GLY A 22 4.10 -9.88 1.89
CA GLY A 22 3.14 -9.65 0.80
C GLY A 22 3.74 -9.77 -0.60
N TYR A 23 4.94 -10.34 -0.75
CA TYR A 23 5.47 -10.64 -2.08
C TYR A 23 4.65 -11.74 -2.76
N THR A 24 4.33 -11.52 -4.02
CA THR A 24 3.69 -12.52 -4.88
C THR A 24 4.73 -13.44 -5.51
N PRO A 25 4.36 -14.70 -5.83
CA PRO A 25 5.25 -15.60 -6.57
C PRO A 25 5.64 -15.02 -7.94
N GLU A 26 4.72 -14.33 -8.62
CA GLU A 26 4.97 -13.77 -9.94
C GLU A 26 6.04 -12.68 -9.90
N ALA A 27 6.00 -11.77 -8.92
CA ALA A 27 7.00 -10.72 -8.78
C ALA A 27 8.41 -11.29 -8.52
N ILE A 28 8.51 -12.35 -7.72
CA ILE A 28 9.80 -13.00 -7.45
C ILE A 28 10.34 -13.71 -8.70
N ASN A 29 9.48 -14.39 -9.44
CA ASN A 29 9.88 -15.07 -10.68
C ASN A 29 10.33 -14.07 -11.74
N GLU A 30 9.58 -12.97 -11.95
CA GLU A 30 9.95 -11.92 -12.90
C GLU A 30 11.28 -11.25 -12.53
N PHE A 31 11.52 -11.03 -11.23
CA PHE A 31 12.82 -10.57 -10.74
C PHE A 31 13.95 -11.55 -11.09
N CYS A 32 13.77 -12.85 -10.84
CA CYS A 32 14.75 -13.89 -11.17
C CYS A 32 15.05 -13.95 -12.67
N ASP A 33 14.02 -13.82 -13.52
CA ASP A 33 14.18 -13.78 -14.97
C ASP A 33 14.96 -12.54 -15.42
N CYS A 34 14.71 -11.40 -14.79
CA CYS A 34 15.39 -10.13 -15.11
C CYS A 34 16.88 -10.15 -14.76
N ILE A 35 17.25 -10.65 -13.57
CA ILE A 35 18.66 -10.70 -13.14
C ILE A 35 19.45 -11.73 -13.95
N GLY A 36 18.76 -12.73 -14.50
CA GLY A 36 19.31 -13.78 -15.33
C GLY A 36 20.32 -14.68 -14.61
N VAL A 37 20.96 -15.56 -15.38
CA VAL A 37 21.94 -16.52 -14.86
C VAL A 37 23.33 -16.16 -15.39
N ALA A 38 24.29 -15.93 -14.49
CA ALA A 38 25.69 -15.64 -14.84
C ALA A 38 26.64 -16.68 -14.21
N LYS A 39 27.65 -17.12 -14.98
CA LYS A 39 28.66 -18.12 -14.53
C LYS A 39 29.49 -17.69 -13.31
N LYS A 40 29.55 -16.38 -12.99
CA LYS A 40 30.17 -15.81 -11.77
C LYS A 40 29.10 -15.09 -10.93
N GLY A 41 28.00 -15.77 -10.63
CA GLY A 41 26.80 -15.17 -10.04
C GLY A 41 26.87 -14.91 -8.52
N ASN A 42 27.66 -15.68 -7.78
CA ASN A 42 27.61 -15.68 -6.31
C ASN A 42 28.16 -14.42 -5.62
N GLU A 43 28.84 -13.54 -6.36
CA GLU A 43 29.47 -12.32 -5.84
C GLU A 43 28.68 -11.05 -6.20
N LYS A 44 27.65 -11.16 -7.06
CA LYS A 44 26.86 -10.00 -7.47
C LYS A 44 25.81 -9.70 -6.41
N VAL A 45 26.13 -8.75 -5.53
CA VAL A 45 25.14 -8.13 -4.65
C VAL A 45 24.16 -7.33 -5.51
N ILE A 46 22.90 -7.73 -5.48
CA ILE A 46 21.81 -7.03 -6.17
C ILE A 46 21.12 -6.12 -5.17
N ASP A 47 20.87 -4.88 -5.55
CA ASP A 47 20.14 -3.93 -4.71
C ASP A 47 18.70 -4.41 -4.50
N VAL A 48 18.25 -4.44 -3.24
CA VAL A 48 16.88 -4.80 -2.85
C VAL A 48 15.83 -3.91 -3.54
N ARG A 49 16.18 -2.69 -3.93
CA ARG A 49 15.30 -1.77 -4.67
C ARG A 49 14.84 -2.38 -6.00
N LEU A 50 15.66 -3.21 -6.64
CA LEU A 50 15.25 -3.90 -7.87
C LEU A 50 14.16 -4.94 -7.59
N LEU A 51 14.27 -5.69 -6.50
CA LEU A 51 13.22 -6.62 -6.07
C LEU A 51 11.94 -5.88 -5.66
N GLU A 52 12.07 -4.74 -4.96
CA GLU A 52 10.94 -3.89 -4.59
C GLU A 52 10.22 -3.29 -5.82
N HIS A 53 10.94 -3.02 -6.90
CA HIS A 53 10.35 -2.59 -8.16
C HIS A 53 9.37 -3.62 -8.73
N PHE A 54 9.76 -4.91 -8.79
CA PHE A 54 8.91 -5.96 -9.34
C PHE A 54 7.64 -6.19 -8.52
N ILE A 55 7.72 -6.16 -7.19
CA ILE A 55 6.50 -6.30 -6.37
C ILE A 55 5.58 -5.09 -6.49
N ARG A 56 6.12 -3.86 -6.58
CA ARG A 56 5.31 -2.66 -6.81
C ARG A 56 4.56 -2.74 -8.13
N LYS A 57 5.26 -3.14 -9.20
CA LYS A 57 4.67 -3.33 -10.53
C LYS A 57 3.55 -4.40 -10.50
N ASP A 58 3.80 -5.53 -9.86
CA ASP A 58 2.83 -6.62 -9.79
C ASP A 58 1.57 -6.22 -8.98
N LEU A 59 1.76 -5.59 -7.82
CA LEU A 59 0.66 -5.14 -6.97
C LEU A 59 -0.11 -3.97 -7.58
N ASP A 60 0.54 -3.10 -8.37
CA ASP A 60 -0.16 -2.01 -9.07
C ASP A 60 -1.26 -2.55 -10.00
N GLU A 61 -1.05 -3.72 -10.62
CA GLU A 61 -2.04 -4.33 -11.50
C GLU A 61 -3.09 -5.20 -10.79
N LYS A 62 -2.73 -5.79 -9.65
CA LYS A 62 -3.52 -6.84 -8.97
C LYS A 62 -4.20 -6.39 -7.68
N ALA A 63 -3.62 -5.46 -6.93
CA ALA A 63 -4.14 -5.05 -5.62
C ALA A 63 -5.22 -3.97 -5.75
N PRO A 64 -6.40 -4.16 -5.14
CA PRO A 64 -7.44 -3.12 -5.11
C PRO A 64 -6.98 -1.91 -4.29
N ARG A 65 -7.43 -0.71 -4.68
CA ARG A 65 -7.21 0.54 -3.94
C ARG A 65 -8.29 0.66 -2.87
N THR A 66 -7.86 1.06 -1.68
CA THR A 66 -8.74 1.31 -0.54
C THR A 66 -8.11 2.41 0.32
N TYR A 67 -8.93 3.01 1.19
CA TYR A 67 -8.47 4.00 2.15
C TYR A 67 -8.12 3.33 3.47
N CYS A 68 -7.03 3.77 4.07
CA CYS A 68 -6.62 3.39 5.42
C CYS A 68 -6.04 4.65 6.05
N VAL A 69 -6.53 4.99 7.25
CA VAL A 69 -6.01 6.10 8.05
C VAL A 69 -5.17 5.50 9.16
N THR A 70 -3.89 5.84 9.18
CA THR A 70 -2.91 5.29 10.13
C THR A 70 -2.80 6.13 11.38
N ASP A 71 -2.89 7.46 11.27
CA ASP A 71 -2.91 8.39 12.38
C ASP A 71 -4.22 9.22 12.35
N PRO A 72 -5.28 8.77 13.04
CA PRO A 72 -6.62 9.28 12.81
C PRO A 72 -6.88 10.63 13.48
N LEU A 73 -7.20 11.63 12.66
CA LEU A 73 -7.81 12.88 13.08
C LEU A 73 -9.31 12.85 12.76
N ARG A 74 -10.15 13.05 13.80
CA ARG A 74 -11.61 13.03 13.65
C ARG A 74 -12.10 14.39 13.15
N VAL A 75 -12.82 14.38 12.04
CA VAL A 75 -13.50 15.54 11.47
C VAL A 75 -15.00 15.38 11.63
N VAL A 76 -15.69 16.46 12.05
CA VAL A 76 -17.14 16.49 12.23
C VAL A 76 -17.72 17.58 11.36
N PHE A 77 -18.68 17.23 10.51
CA PHE A 77 -19.42 18.18 9.69
C PHE A 77 -20.55 18.81 10.52
N GLU A 78 -20.55 20.13 10.62
CA GLU A 78 -21.54 20.88 11.42
C GLU A 78 -22.91 20.95 10.74
N ASP A 79 -22.93 20.91 9.41
CA ASP A 79 -24.08 21.10 8.54
C ASP A 79 -24.82 19.82 8.13
N ILE A 80 -24.38 18.65 8.61
CA ILE A 80 -24.98 17.34 8.33
C ILE A 80 -25.72 16.81 9.57
N ALA A 81 -26.91 16.22 9.39
CA ALA A 81 -27.67 15.60 10.48
C ALA A 81 -26.97 14.35 11.05
N GLU A 82 -27.30 13.94 12.28
CA GLU A 82 -26.63 12.77 12.92
C GLU A 82 -26.94 11.43 12.24
N ASP A 83 -28.13 11.32 11.64
CA ASP A 83 -28.65 10.13 10.97
C ASP A 83 -28.52 10.19 9.44
N GLU A 84 -27.92 11.26 8.91
CA GLU A 84 -27.70 11.40 7.48
C GLU A 84 -26.46 10.60 7.04
N GLU A 85 -26.69 9.68 6.11
CA GLU A 85 -25.65 8.89 5.46
C GLU A 85 -25.63 9.16 3.96
N LYS A 86 -24.45 9.38 3.40
CA LYS A 86 -24.23 9.53 1.97
C LYS A 86 -23.36 8.40 1.46
N THR A 87 -23.88 7.64 0.51
CA THR A 87 -23.14 6.57 -0.13
C THR A 87 -22.44 7.10 -1.39
N GLU A 88 -21.13 6.83 -1.49
CA GLU A 88 -20.30 7.20 -2.64
C GLU A 88 -19.61 5.96 -3.21
N GLU A 89 -19.36 5.96 -4.52
CA GLU A 89 -18.63 4.88 -5.19
C GLU A 89 -17.23 5.34 -5.61
N GLY A 90 -16.25 4.45 -5.49
CA GLY A 90 -14.92 4.63 -6.07
C GLY A 90 -14.44 3.39 -6.82
N ASP A 91 -13.53 3.59 -7.77
CA ASP A 91 -12.96 2.49 -8.54
C ASP A 91 -11.95 1.69 -7.71
N LEU A 92 -12.03 0.37 -7.73
CA LEU A 92 -11.02 -0.49 -7.10
C LEU A 92 -9.66 -0.38 -7.81
N PHE A 93 -9.67 -0.08 -9.11
CA PHE A 93 -8.48 0.06 -9.95
C PHE A 93 -8.60 1.32 -10.81
N PRO A 94 -8.00 2.45 -10.41
CA PRO A 94 -8.16 3.73 -11.12
C PRO A 94 -7.77 3.69 -12.60
N GLY A 95 -6.75 2.91 -12.97
CA GLY A 95 -6.34 2.72 -14.36
C GLY A 95 -7.18 1.72 -15.15
N ARG A 96 -8.08 0.98 -14.48
CA ARG A 96 -8.92 -0.09 -15.03
C ARG A 96 -10.29 -0.16 -14.31
N PRO A 97 -11.15 0.88 -14.43
CA PRO A 97 -12.43 0.95 -13.71
C PRO A 97 -13.36 -0.26 -13.95
N GLU A 98 -13.19 -0.96 -15.07
CA GLU A 98 -13.93 -2.18 -15.42
C GLU A 98 -13.69 -3.35 -14.44
N LYS A 99 -12.61 -3.31 -13.65
CA LYS A 99 -12.28 -4.33 -12.65
C LYS A 99 -13.12 -4.24 -11.37
N GLY A 100 -14.01 -3.27 -11.28
CA GLY A 100 -15.00 -3.16 -10.22
C GLY A 100 -14.85 -1.91 -9.36
N LYS A 101 -15.84 -1.74 -8.50
CA LYS A 101 -16.00 -0.57 -7.63
C LYS A 101 -16.11 -1.00 -6.18
N THR A 102 -15.87 -0.04 -5.31
CA THR A 102 -16.12 -0.13 -3.87
C THR A 102 -17.00 1.04 -3.45
N THR A 103 -17.72 0.84 -2.36
CA THR A 103 -18.73 1.76 -1.86
C THR A 103 -18.31 2.25 -0.49
N TYR A 104 -18.40 3.55 -0.28
CA TYR A 104 -18.05 4.24 0.95
C TYR A 104 -19.28 4.93 1.52
N THR A 105 -19.49 4.79 2.84
CA THR A 105 -20.54 5.51 3.54
C THR A 105 -19.92 6.68 4.29
N LEU A 106 -20.28 7.89 3.86
CA LEU A 106 -19.99 9.12 4.58
C LEU A 106 -21.10 9.36 5.61
N THR A 107 -20.69 9.70 6.82
CA THR A 107 -21.59 10.05 7.94
C THR A 107 -21.23 11.44 8.44
N LYS A 108 -21.90 11.93 9.50
CA LYS A 108 -21.59 13.22 10.15
C LYS A 108 -20.11 13.37 10.57
N SER A 109 -19.40 12.26 10.83
CA SER A 109 -17.97 12.33 11.13
C SER A 109 -17.14 11.31 10.36
N ILE A 110 -15.95 11.74 9.94
CA ILE A 110 -14.97 10.92 9.24
C ILE A 110 -13.61 10.99 9.94
N PHE A 111 -12.71 10.11 9.53
CA PHE A 111 -11.30 10.18 9.90
C PHE A 111 -10.47 10.56 8.68
N ILE A 112 -9.50 11.44 8.90
CA ILE A 112 -8.44 11.78 7.95
C ILE A 112 -7.09 11.49 8.60
N GLU A 113 -6.01 11.48 7.83
CA GLU A 113 -4.66 11.44 8.41
C GLU A 113 -4.40 12.77 9.14
N GLU A 114 -3.77 12.72 10.31
CA GLU A 114 -3.37 13.93 11.04
C GLU A 114 -2.48 14.84 10.19
N SER A 115 -1.66 14.26 9.31
CA SER A 115 -0.81 15.00 8.38
C SER A 115 -1.56 15.78 7.29
N ASP A 116 -2.84 15.48 7.08
CA ASP A 116 -3.72 16.16 6.12
C ASP A 116 -4.47 17.34 6.79
N PHE A 117 -3.97 17.82 7.93
CA PHE A 117 -4.44 19.06 8.56
C PHE A 117 -3.27 19.93 9.03
N SER A 118 -3.34 21.23 8.75
CA SER A 118 -2.38 22.23 9.24
C SER A 118 -3.08 23.56 9.49
N GLU A 119 -2.93 24.10 10.70
CA GLU A 119 -3.41 25.44 11.07
C GLU A 119 -2.67 26.55 10.31
N GLU A 120 -1.38 26.32 10.03
CA GLU A 120 -0.54 27.25 9.28
C GLU A 120 -0.59 26.95 7.79
N HIS A 121 -0.83 27.97 6.99
CA HIS A 121 -0.72 27.85 5.53
C HIS A 121 0.75 27.76 5.11
N LYS A 122 1.13 26.65 4.46
CA LYS A 122 2.48 26.42 3.93
C LYS A 122 2.46 26.30 2.41
N ALA A 123 3.44 26.91 1.74
CA ALA A 123 3.57 26.75 0.28
C ALA A 123 3.83 25.27 -0.06
N LYS A 124 3.14 24.76 -1.10
CA LYS A 124 3.16 23.36 -1.54
C LYS A 124 2.54 22.35 -0.55
N TYR A 125 1.66 22.81 0.32
CA TYR A 125 0.76 21.98 1.09
C TYR A 125 -0.57 21.83 0.33
N TYR A 126 -1.01 20.60 0.07
CA TYR A 126 -2.16 20.29 -0.80
C TYR A 126 -3.27 19.50 -0.12
N GLY A 127 -3.14 19.32 1.19
CA GLY A 127 -3.93 18.44 2.03
C GLY A 127 -3.24 18.44 3.36
#